data_AF-A0A417CUT4-F1
#
_entry.id   AF-A0A417CUT4-F1
#
_cell.length_a   1.000
_cell.length_b   1.000
_cell.length_c   1.000
_cell.angle_alpha   90.00
_cell.angle_beta   90.00
_cell.angle_gamma   90.00
#
_symmetry.space_group_name_H-M   'P 1'
#
loop_
_entity.id
_entity.type
_entity.pdbx_description
1 polymer ?
#
loop_
_entity_poly.entity_id
_entity_poly.type
_entity_poly.pdbx_seq_one_letter_code
_entity_poly.pdbx_strand_id
1 'polypeptide(L)'
;MKMSRKERDQLASIIQQENAMLKRVKNVIRTLTILLVIFVILFIWGQNNITDPLMPNVSDSTRQVFKWVGLIGTIIFGIATGLSFVSYRNGRKSLLAKIDRYNQKD
;
A
#
# COMPACT_ATOMS: atom_id res chain seq x y z
N MET A 1 11.71 -29.34 -22.56
CA MET A 1 11.40 -30.33 -21.50
C MET A 1 9.97 -30.14 -21.05
N LYS A 2 9.12 -31.17 -21.11
CA LYS A 2 7.73 -31.11 -20.60
C LYS A 2 7.76 -31.27 -19.08
N MET A 3 7.25 -30.30 -18.32
CA MET A 3 7.11 -30.41 -16.85
C MET A 3 6.38 -31.70 -16.44
N SER A 4 6.83 -32.35 -15.38
CA SER A 4 6.15 -33.48 -14.74
C SER A 4 4.80 -33.05 -14.14
N ARG A 5 3.85 -33.98 -13.97
CA ARG A 5 2.54 -33.68 -13.34
C ARG A 5 2.72 -33.06 -11.95
N LYS A 6 3.64 -33.61 -11.14
CA LYS A 6 3.94 -33.11 -9.79
C LYS A 6 4.47 -31.67 -9.80
N GLU A 7 5.31 -31.32 -10.76
CA GLU A 7 5.86 -29.96 -10.91
C GLU A 7 4.78 -28.95 -11.31
N ARG A 8 3.81 -29.37 -12.12
CA ARG A 8 2.66 -28.53 -12.50
C ARG A 8 1.73 -28.27 -11.32
N ASP A 9 1.45 -29.27 -10.50
CA ASP A 9 0.57 -29.13 -9.33
C ASP A 9 1.22 -28.24 -8.26
N GLN A 10 2.53 -28.37 -8.06
CA GLN A 10 3.31 -27.45 -7.21
C GLN A 10 3.33 -26.03 -7.76
N LEU A 11 3.50 -25.86 -9.08
CA LEU A 11 3.49 -24.53 -9.69
C LEU A 11 2.10 -23.87 -9.57
N ALA A 12 1.03 -24.64 -9.74
CA ALA A 12 -0.34 -24.16 -9.58
C ALA A 12 -0.64 -23.70 -8.14
N SER A 13 -0.18 -24.44 -7.14
CA SER A 13 -0.36 -24.05 -5.73
C SER A 13 0.42 -22.78 -5.37
N ILE A 14 1.65 -22.64 -5.86
CA ILE A 14 2.46 -21.42 -5.70
C ILE A 14 1.77 -20.21 -6.33
N ILE A 15 1.24 -20.35 -7.55
CA ILE A 15 0.50 -19.29 -8.25
C ILE A 15 -0.73 -18.85 -7.45
N GLN A 16 -1.51 -19.80 -6.92
CA GLN A 16 -2.68 -19.49 -6.10
C GLN A 16 -2.29 -18.74 -4.81
N GLN A 17 -1.24 -19.18 -4.13
CA GLN A 17 -0.76 -18.55 -2.90
C GLN A 17 -0.24 -17.13 -3.16
N GLU A 18 0.56 -16.93 -4.22
CA GLU A 18 1.07 -15.61 -4.60
C GLU A 18 -0.05 -14.67 -5.03
N ASN A 19 -1.05 -15.15 -5.76
CA ASN A 19 -2.21 -14.35 -6.14
C ASN A 19 -3.02 -13.91 -4.90
N ALA A 20 -3.23 -14.81 -3.94
CA ALA A 20 -3.88 -14.49 -2.68
C ALA A 20 -3.08 -13.44 -1.87
N MET A 21 -1.75 -13.56 -1.84
CA MET A 21 -0.86 -12.57 -1.23
C MET A 21 -0.96 -11.21 -1.93
N LEU A 22 -0.92 -11.16 -3.26
CA LEU A 22 -1.05 -9.92 -4.03
C LEU A 22 -2.38 -9.22 -3.78
N LYS A 23 -3.48 -9.98 -3.61
CA LYS A 23 -4.78 -9.42 -3.24
C LYS A 23 -4.74 -8.77 -1.85
N ARG A 24 -4.03 -9.37 -0.89
CA ARG A 24 -3.81 -8.77 0.45
C ARG A 24 -2.96 -7.51 0.35
N VAL A 25 -1.87 -7.53 -0.42
CA VAL A 25 -1.01 -6.35 -0.64
C VAL A 25 -1.80 -5.20 -1.25
N LYS A 26 -2.72 -5.47 -2.20
CA LYS A 26 -3.63 -4.44 -2.75
C LYS A 26 -4.47 -3.78 -1.66
N ASN A 27 -5.01 -4.55 -0.71
CA ASN A 27 -5.76 -4.00 0.42
C ASN A 27 -4.86 -3.18 1.35
N VAL A 28 -3.64 -3.63 1.62
CA VAL A 28 -2.65 -2.88 2.41
C VAL A 28 -2.33 -1.54 1.75
N ILE A 29 -2.06 -1.51 0.44
CA ILE A 29 -1.83 -0.26 -0.30
C ILE A 29 -3.02 0.69 -0.16
N ARG A 30 -4.25 0.17 -0.29
CA ARG A 30 -5.46 0.99 -0.12
C ARG A 30 -5.54 1.60 1.27
N THR A 31 -5.31 0.81 2.33
CA THR A 31 -5.31 1.31 3.71
C THR A 31 -4.20 2.34 3.94
N LEU A 32 -2.97 2.07 3.49
CA LEU A 32 -1.85 3.01 3.61
C LEU A 32 -2.12 4.32 2.87
N THR A 33 -2.75 4.25 1.69
CA THR A 33 -3.14 5.45 0.94
C THR A 33 -4.19 6.27 1.68
N ILE A 34 -5.18 5.63 2.29
CA ILE A 34 -6.19 6.32 3.10
C ILE A 34 -5.54 7.01 4.30
N LEU A 35 -4.65 6.31 5.02
CA LEU A 35 -3.93 6.88 6.15
C LEU A 35 -3.04 8.05 5.71
N LEU A 36 -2.33 7.91 4.60
CA LEU A 36 -1.53 8.99 4.01
C LEU A 36 -2.37 10.24 3.76
N VAL A 37 -3.55 10.09 3.15
CA VAL A 37 -4.47 11.22 2.90
C VAL A 37 -4.92 11.88 4.20
N ILE A 38 -5.24 11.10 5.24
CA ILE A 38 -5.61 11.65 6.55
C ILE A 38 -4.46 12.49 7.13
N PHE A 39 -3.23 12.00 7.10
CA PHE A 39 -2.08 12.76 7.60
C PHE A 39 -1.79 14.03 6.79
N VAL A 40 -1.99 13.98 5.47
CA VAL A 40 -1.88 15.18 4.61
C VAL A 40 -2.94 16.22 4.98
N ILE A 41 -4.19 15.80 5.21
CA ILE A 41 -5.27 16.71 5.66
C ILE A 41 -4.92 17.32 7.02
N LEU A 42 -4.45 16.51 7.97
CA LEU A 42 -4.02 16.99 9.29
C LEU A 42 -2.88 18.00 9.19
N PHE A 43 -1.91 17.76 8.31
CA PHE A 43 -0.81 18.69 8.06
C PHE A 43 -1.30 20.02 7.48
N ILE A 44 -2.16 19.99 6.45
CA ILE A 44 -2.73 21.19 5.83
C ILE A 44 -3.57 21.98 6.82
N TRP A 45 -4.41 21.29 7.61
CA TRP A 45 -5.24 21.91 8.63
C TRP A 45 -4.39 22.58 9.72
N GLY A 46 -3.36 21.87 10.22
CA GLY A 46 -2.44 22.40 11.23
C GLY A 46 -1.58 23.56 10.74
N GLN A 47 -1.30 23.66 9.43
CA GLN A 47 -0.48 24.72 8.85
C GLN A 47 -1.29 25.98 8.51
N ASN A 48 -2.52 25.85 8.03
CA ASN A 48 -3.30 26.97 7.51
C ASN A 48 -4.14 27.68 8.59
N ASN A 49 -3.97 27.35 9.88
CA ASN A 49 -4.75 27.91 10.99
C ASN A 49 -6.25 27.93 10.70
N ILE A 50 -6.76 26.88 10.04
CA ILE A 50 -8.16 26.79 9.65
C ILE A 50 -8.98 26.79 10.95
N THR A 51 -9.76 27.85 11.15
CA THR A 51 -10.79 27.93 12.17
C THR A 51 -12.00 27.19 11.65
N ASP A 52 -12.13 25.94 12.11
CA ASP A 52 -13.26 25.09 11.78
C ASP A 52 -14.28 25.12 12.95
N PRO A 53 -15.59 24.94 12.66
CA PRO A 53 -16.62 24.91 13.69
C PRO A 53 -16.50 23.72 14.67
N LEU A 54 -15.81 22.63 14.29
CA LEU A 54 -15.63 21.45 15.15
C LEU A 54 -14.60 21.71 16.26
N MET A 55 -13.59 22.53 16.01
CA MET A 55 -12.57 22.92 16.99
C MET A 55 -12.29 24.43 16.97
N PRO A 56 -13.23 25.25 17.47
CA PRO A 56 -13.18 26.71 17.32
C PRO A 56 -12.08 27.39 18.17
N ASN A 57 -11.61 26.76 19.25
CA ASN A 57 -10.70 27.37 20.23
C ASN A 57 -9.41 26.54 20.46
N VAL A 58 -8.80 26.04 19.39
CA VAL A 58 -7.55 25.26 19.50
C VAL A 58 -6.36 26.19 19.69
N SER A 59 -5.60 25.95 20.77
CA SER A 59 -4.37 26.69 21.06
C SER A 59 -3.30 26.51 19.97
N ASP A 60 -2.44 27.51 19.78
CA ASP A 60 -1.35 27.47 18.79
C ASP A 60 -0.40 26.28 19.03
N SER A 61 -0.11 25.98 20.30
CA SER A 61 0.71 24.81 20.69
C SER A 61 0.09 23.50 20.20
N THR A 62 -1.22 23.35 20.33
CA THR A 62 -1.94 22.16 19.86
C THR A 62 -1.90 22.06 18.33
N ARG A 63 -2.08 23.17 17.61
CA ARG A 63 -1.97 23.20 16.14
C ARG A 63 -0.57 22.82 15.67
N GLN A 64 0.46 23.27 16.38
CA GLN A 64 1.85 22.93 16.06
C GLN A 64 2.13 21.43 16.22
N VAL A 65 1.56 20.78 17.24
CA VAL A 65 1.63 19.32 17.40
C VAL A 65 0.97 18.61 16.21
N PHE A 66 -0.24 19.03 15.82
CA PHE A 66 -0.94 18.45 14.66
C PHE A 66 -0.16 18.62 13.35
N LYS A 67 0.49 19.77 13.15
CA LYS A 67 1.37 19.99 12.01
C LYS A 67 2.53 18.99 11.99
N TRP A 68 3.23 18.80 13.11
CA TRP A 68 4.37 17.86 13.16
C TRP A 68 3.93 16.40 13.02
N VAL A 69 2.83 16.01 13.68
CA VAL A 69 2.25 14.67 13.55
C VAL A 69 1.79 14.41 12.11
N GLY A 70 1.12 15.39 11.50
CA GLY A 70 0.73 15.36 10.09
C GLY A 70 1.95 15.15 9.18
N LEU A 71 2.98 15.97 9.35
CA LEU A 71 4.20 15.91 8.53
C LEU A 71 4.93 14.56 8.65
N ILE A 72 5.21 14.13 9.88
CA ILE A 72 5.92 12.88 10.15
C ILE A 72 5.10 11.70 9.62
N GLY A 73 3.79 11.69 9.88
CA GLY A 73 2.87 10.68 9.36
C GLY A 73 2.88 10.65 7.84
N THR A 74 2.75 11.79 7.17
CA THR A 74 2.78 11.86 5.70
C THR A 74 4.08 11.29 5.12
N ILE A 75 5.24 11.58 5.73
CA ILE A 75 6.53 11.03 5.26
C ILE A 75 6.56 9.51 5.42
N ILE A 76 6.23 8.99 6.62
CA ILE A 76 6.27 7.55 6.91
C ILE A 76 5.29 6.80 6.00
N PHE A 77 4.03 7.23 5.94
CA PHE A 77 3.01 6.59 5.13
C PHE A 77 3.24 6.78 3.62
N GLY A 78 3.87 7.89 3.22
CA GLY A 78 4.28 8.13 1.84
C GLY A 78 5.32 7.10 1.37
N ILE A 79 6.38 6.92 2.16
CA ILE A 79 7.41 5.91 1.89
C ILE A 79 6.80 4.51 1.90
N ALA A 80 6.02 4.16 2.93
CA ALA A 80 5.40 2.85 3.06
C ALA A 80 4.46 2.54 1.88
N THR A 81 3.66 3.51 1.44
CA THR A 81 2.78 3.36 0.27
C THR A 81 3.60 3.16 -1.00
N GLY A 82 4.66 3.93 -1.20
CA GLY A 82 5.56 3.80 -2.36
C GLY A 82 6.22 2.41 -2.43
N LEU A 83 6.81 1.95 -1.33
CA LEU A 83 7.44 0.62 -1.25
C LEU A 83 6.43 -0.51 -1.47
N SER A 84 5.24 -0.38 -0.90
CA SER A 84 4.15 -1.36 -1.08
C SER A 84 3.70 -1.43 -2.54
N PHE A 85 3.61 -0.28 -3.22
CA PHE A 85 3.25 -0.21 -4.63
C PHE A 85 4.31 -0.86 -5.54
N VAL A 86 5.59 -0.60 -5.29
CA VAL A 86 6.71 -1.24 -6.01
C VAL A 86 6.67 -2.75 -5.81
N SER A 87 6.49 -3.20 -4.56
CA SER A 87 6.36 -4.61 -4.22
C SER A 87 5.20 -5.29 -4.94
N TYR A 88 4.03 -4.63 -5.02
CA TYR A 88 2.88 -5.14 -5.76
C TYR A 88 3.16 -5.27 -7.26
N ARG A 89 3.78 -4.25 -7.87
CA ARG A 89 4.13 -4.28 -9.30
C ARG A 89 5.10 -5.41 -9.62
N ASN A 90 6.14 -5.57 -8.80
CA ASN A 90 7.15 -6.61 -8.98
C ASN A 90 6.57 -8.00 -8.76
N GLY A 91 5.75 -8.18 -7.72
CA GLY A 91 5.06 -9.44 -7.45
C GLY A 91 4.08 -9.82 -8.57
N ARG A 92 3.32 -8.86 -9.13
CA ARG A 92 2.46 -9.12 -10.29
C ARG A 92 3.25 -9.57 -11.51
N LYS A 93 4.39 -8.93 -11.82
CA LYS A 93 5.25 -9.34 -12.93
C LYS A 93 5.76 -10.77 -12.76
N SER A 94 6.23 -11.10 -11.55
CA SER A 94 6.69 -12.46 -11.21
C SER A 94 5.58 -13.50 -11.37
N LEU A 95 4.38 -13.20 -10.87
CA LEU A 95 3.22 -14.10 -10.97
C LEU A 95 2.82 -14.36 -12.43
N LEU A 96 2.79 -13.32 -13.27
CA LEU A 96 2.49 -13.47 -14.69
C LEU A 96 3.51 -14.36 -15.39
N ALA A 97 4.81 -14.19 -15.13
CA ALA A 97 5.85 -15.04 -15.68
C ALA A 97 5.75 -16.52 -15.22
N LYS A 98 5.14 -16.79 -14.06
CA LYS A 98 4.84 -18.16 -13.60
C LYS A 98 3.60 -18.74 -14.29
N ILE A 99 2.57 -17.92 -14.50
CA ILE A 99 1.37 -18.30 -15.24
C ILE A 99 1.71 -18.60 -16.71
N ASP A 100 2.52 -17.77 -17.35
CA ASP A 100 2.96 -17.99 -18.73
C ASP A 100 3.73 -19.30 -18.85
N ARG A 101 4.62 -19.62 -17.89
CA ARG A 101 5.31 -20.92 -17.84
C ARG A 101 4.36 -22.09 -17.63
N TYR A 102 3.29 -21.91 -16.86
CA TYR A 102 2.26 -22.93 -16.69
C TYR A 102 1.46 -23.16 -18.00
N ASN A 103 1.21 -22.08 -18.76
CA ASN A 103 0.39 -22.07 -19.98
C ASN A 103 1.17 -22.39 -21.28
N GLN A 104 2.50 -22.24 -21.33
CA GLN A 104 3.36 -22.58 -22.48
C GLN A 104 3.48 -24.10 -22.74
N LYS A 105 2.39 -24.83 -22.53
CA LYS A 105 2.33 -26.28 -22.72
C LYS A 105 1.18 -26.69 -23.64
N ASP A 106 0.96 -25.88 -24.67
CA ASP A 106 0.47 -26.35 -25.97
C ASP A 106 1.60 -26.20 -26.99
#